data_AF-N1R573-F1
#
_entry.id   AF-N1R573-F1
#
_cell.length_a   1.000
_cell.length_b   1.000
_cell.length_c   1.000
_cell.angle_alpha   90.00
_cell.angle_beta   90.00
_cell.angle_gamma   90.00
#
_symmetry.space_group_name_H-M   'P 1'
#
loop_
_entity.id
_entity.type
_entity.pdbx_description
1 polymer ?
#
loop_
_entity_poly.entity_id
_entity_poly.type
_entity_poly.pdbx_seq_one_letter_code
_entity_poly.pdbx_strand_id
1 'polypeptide(L)'
;MRNLLRDKFGFPGDSILVLTEESDDQSRVPMRENLLMAMRWLVEGCSAGDSLVFHFSGHGVQKLDTAGDEVDGYNEALCPLDFEEKGKILDDEINETIVRPLGPGVKLHAIIDTCHSGTILDLRYLCRLSRTGYWQWENHIRPGKPKGTNGGLAISISGCHDDQKSTESSVQGFSDTAAIGAMTDSFIRAVESEPGTTKLNGTFQLYRSRINING
;
A
#
# COMPACT_ATOMS: atom_id res chain seq x y z
N MET A 1 13.41 -0.72 2.52
CA MET A 1 12.37 -1.26 3.43
C MET A 1 12.75 -2.64 4.01
N ARG A 2 13.38 -3.57 3.28
CA ARG A 2 13.49 -4.99 3.70
C ARG A 2 14.43 -5.14 4.87
N ASN A 3 15.53 -4.41 4.75
CA ASN A 3 16.52 -4.29 5.81
C ASN A 3 15.91 -3.57 7.02
N LEU A 4 15.11 -2.51 6.84
CA LEU A 4 14.40 -1.86 7.95
C LEU A 4 13.52 -2.86 8.71
N LEU A 5 12.69 -3.60 7.99
CA LEU A 5 11.81 -4.62 8.54
C LEU A 5 12.60 -5.68 9.32
N ARG A 6 13.61 -6.29 8.69
CA ARG A 6 14.41 -7.35 9.33
C ARG A 6 15.23 -6.84 10.51
N ASP A 7 15.95 -5.74 10.31
CA ASP A 7 17.04 -5.30 11.19
C ASP A 7 16.53 -4.38 12.32
N LYS A 8 15.41 -3.67 12.13
CA LYS A 8 14.78 -2.83 13.18
C LYS A 8 13.57 -3.47 13.81
N PHE A 9 12.69 -4.03 12.99
CA PHE A 9 11.43 -4.59 13.48
C PHE A 9 11.53 -6.08 13.79
N GLY A 10 12.69 -6.72 13.57
CA GLY A 10 12.95 -8.10 14.00
C GLY A 10 12.24 -9.15 13.15
N PHE A 11 11.92 -8.78 11.91
CA PHE A 11 11.11 -9.58 11.01
C PHE A 11 11.92 -10.76 10.42
N PRO A 12 11.50 -12.04 10.60
CA PRO A 12 12.25 -13.16 10.02
C PRO A 12 12.33 -13.06 8.50
N GLY A 13 13.51 -13.36 7.94
CA GLY A 13 13.75 -13.24 6.50
C GLY A 13 12.77 -14.04 5.65
N ASP A 14 12.40 -15.25 6.11
CA ASP A 14 11.49 -16.17 5.42
C ASP A 14 10.02 -15.72 5.48
N SER A 15 9.73 -14.71 6.31
CA SER A 15 8.41 -14.08 6.39
C SER A 15 8.32 -12.76 5.61
N ILE A 16 9.35 -12.43 4.82
CA ILE A 16 9.36 -11.29 3.89
C ILE A 16 9.31 -11.81 2.45
N LEU A 17 8.24 -11.48 1.73
CA LEU A 17 8.11 -11.73 0.31
C LEU A 17 8.36 -10.42 -0.46
N VAL A 18 9.30 -10.47 -1.41
CA VAL A 18 9.69 -9.31 -2.23
C VAL A 18 9.46 -9.66 -3.68
N LEU A 19 8.66 -8.83 -4.36
CA LEU A 19 8.47 -8.88 -5.79
C LEU A 19 9.16 -7.67 -6.42
N THR A 20 9.98 -7.88 -7.45
CA THR A 20 10.76 -6.85 -8.13
C THR A 20 11.00 -7.21 -9.59
N GLU A 21 11.08 -6.22 -10.46
CA GLU A 21 11.30 -6.37 -11.90
C GLU A 21 12.66 -7.03 -12.21
N GLU A 22 13.63 -6.83 -11.33
CA GLU A 22 15.01 -7.33 -11.47
C GLU A 22 15.17 -8.78 -10.99
N SER A 23 14.09 -9.48 -10.63
CA SER A 23 14.20 -10.84 -10.10
C SER A 23 14.39 -11.87 -11.20
N ASP A 24 15.39 -12.74 -11.05
CA ASP A 24 15.59 -13.91 -11.91
C ASP A 24 14.48 -14.99 -11.73
N ASP A 25 13.74 -14.94 -10.63
CA ASP A 25 12.63 -15.85 -10.34
C ASP A 25 11.32 -15.25 -10.89
N GLN A 26 10.76 -15.88 -11.93
CA GLN A 26 9.54 -15.41 -12.58
C GLN A 26 8.35 -15.29 -11.63
N SER A 27 8.32 -16.07 -10.53
CA SER A 27 7.26 -15.97 -9.51
C SER A 27 7.39 -14.70 -8.63
N ARG A 28 8.55 -14.05 -8.67
CA ARG A 28 8.85 -12.81 -7.94
C ARG A 28 8.82 -11.56 -8.81
N VAL A 29 8.52 -11.70 -10.10
CA VAL A 29 8.30 -10.55 -10.97
C VAL A 29 6.90 -9.97 -10.68
N PRO A 30 6.70 -8.63 -10.56
CA PRO A 30 5.43 -8.01 -10.18
C PRO A 30 4.38 -8.00 -11.33
N MET A 31 4.08 -9.19 -11.84
CA MET A 31 2.93 -9.45 -12.71
C MET A 31 1.64 -9.47 -11.90
N ARG A 32 0.49 -9.24 -12.56
CA ARG A 32 -0.81 -9.11 -11.90
C ARG A 32 -1.12 -10.31 -11.00
N GLU A 33 -0.96 -11.53 -11.52
CA GLU A 33 -1.24 -12.75 -10.76
C GLU A 33 -0.28 -12.91 -9.58
N ASN A 34 1.01 -12.65 -9.77
CA ASN A 34 2.01 -12.77 -8.71
C ASN A 34 1.73 -11.79 -7.56
N LEU A 35 1.33 -10.55 -7.88
CA LEU A 35 0.92 -9.56 -6.88
C LEU A 35 -0.29 -10.02 -6.08
N LEU A 36 -1.33 -10.53 -6.74
CA LEU A 36 -2.54 -11.05 -6.08
C LEU A 36 -2.24 -12.28 -5.22
N MET A 37 -1.40 -13.20 -5.72
CA MET A 37 -0.94 -14.35 -4.93
C MET A 37 -0.15 -13.91 -3.70
N ALA A 38 0.73 -12.92 -3.83
CA ALA A 38 1.50 -12.39 -2.72
C ALA A 38 0.62 -11.67 -1.68
N MET A 39 -0.41 -10.95 -2.13
CA MET A 39 -1.43 -10.35 -1.26
C MET A 39 -2.23 -11.42 -0.50
N ARG A 40 -2.66 -12.50 -1.16
CA ARG A 40 -3.35 -13.62 -0.50
C ARG A 40 -2.44 -14.29 0.53
N TRP A 41 -1.19 -14.56 0.16
CA TRP A 41 -0.16 -15.12 1.05
C TRP A 41 0.04 -14.27 2.30
N LEU A 42 0.00 -12.93 2.17
CA LEU A 42 0.20 -12.01 3.30
C LEU A 42 -0.82 -12.22 4.42
N VAL A 43 -2.10 -12.42 4.07
CA VAL A 43 -3.19 -12.60 5.03
C VAL A 43 -3.49 -14.06 5.37
N GLU A 44 -2.91 -15.00 4.63
CA GLU A 44 -3.19 -16.42 4.79
C GLU A 44 -2.81 -16.93 6.19
N GLY A 45 -3.81 -17.45 6.90
CA GLY A 45 -3.64 -18.00 8.25
C GLY A 45 -3.23 -16.96 9.31
N CYS A 46 -3.45 -15.66 9.08
CA CYS A 46 -3.21 -14.63 10.10
C CYS A 46 -4.13 -14.82 11.32
N SER A 47 -3.63 -14.47 12.50
CA SER A 47 -4.36 -14.65 13.76
C SER A 47 -4.08 -13.49 14.74
N ALA A 48 -4.89 -13.38 15.79
CA ALA A 48 -4.75 -12.31 16.78
C ALA A 48 -3.30 -12.17 17.28
N GLY A 49 -2.75 -10.96 17.22
CA GLY A 49 -1.36 -10.66 17.54
C GLY A 49 -0.42 -10.61 16.34
N ASP A 50 -0.85 -11.04 15.15
CA ASP A 50 -0.05 -10.89 13.93
C ASP A 50 -0.02 -9.42 13.46
N SER A 51 1.17 -8.95 13.07
CA SER A 51 1.41 -7.65 12.47
C SER A 51 1.95 -7.84 11.05
N LEU A 52 1.14 -7.43 10.09
CA LEU A 52 1.37 -7.52 8.66
C LEU A 52 1.87 -6.16 8.14
N VAL A 53 2.76 -6.18 7.15
CA VAL A 53 3.18 -4.99 6.42
C VAL A 53 2.98 -5.21 4.92
N PHE A 54 2.28 -4.28 4.28
CA PHE A 54 2.10 -4.21 2.83
C PHE A 54 2.79 -2.94 2.32
N HIS A 55 3.89 -3.07 1.58
CA HIS A 55 4.60 -1.92 1.03
C HIS A 55 4.54 -1.95 -0.49
N PHE A 56 3.91 -0.93 -1.09
CA PHE A 56 3.92 -0.70 -2.53
C PHE A 56 4.77 0.50 -2.93
N SER A 57 5.60 0.34 -3.97
CA SER A 57 6.29 1.46 -4.63
C SER A 57 6.28 1.19 -6.12
N GLY A 58 5.68 2.09 -6.90
CA GLY A 58 5.50 1.90 -8.34
C GLY A 58 4.41 2.81 -8.91
N HIS A 59 3.91 2.48 -10.09
CA HIS A 59 2.86 3.26 -10.75
C HIS A 59 1.46 2.94 -10.21
N GLY A 60 0.69 4.02 -10.04
CA GLY A 60 -0.68 4.03 -9.60
C GLY A 60 -1.45 4.98 -10.50
N VAL A 61 -2.69 4.63 -10.80
CA VAL A 61 -3.55 5.41 -11.68
C VAL A 61 -4.95 5.49 -11.10
N GLN A 62 -5.68 6.54 -11.48
CA GLN A 62 -7.10 6.66 -11.19
C GLN A 62 -7.91 6.26 -12.42
N LYS A 63 -9.07 5.67 -12.19
CA LYS A 63 -10.08 5.36 -13.21
C LYS A 63 -11.41 5.91 -12.75
N LEU A 64 -12.19 6.51 -13.64
CA LEU A 64 -13.52 7.00 -13.31
C LEU A 64 -14.36 5.89 -12.66
N ASP A 65 -14.94 6.19 -11.50
CA ASP A 65 -15.85 5.30 -10.81
C ASP A 65 -17.23 5.34 -11.47
N THR A 66 -17.65 4.20 -12.01
CA THR A 66 -18.97 4.04 -12.61
C THR A 66 -19.98 3.39 -11.67
N ALA A 67 -19.53 2.82 -10.54
CA ALA A 67 -20.38 2.21 -9.53
C ALA A 67 -20.87 3.24 -8.49
N GLY A 68 -20.15 4.35 -8.33
CA GLY A 68 -20.52 5.47 -7.47
C GLY A 68 -20.27 5.20 -5.99
N ASP A 69 -19.37 4.29 -5.66
CA ASP A 69 -18.95 3.97 -4.32
C ASP A 69 -17.69 4.71 -3.85
N GLU A 70 -17.08 5.52 -4.72
CA GLU A 70 -15.93 6.35 -4.36
C GLU A 70 -16.28 7.77 -3.91
N VAL A 71 -15.43 8.33 -3.04
CA VAL A 71 -15.70 9.66 -2.46
C VAL A 71 -15.44 10.80 -3.41
N ASP A 72 -14.36 10.69 -4.16
CA ASP A 72 -13.93 11.63 -5.17
C ASP A 72 -14.42 11.26 -6.58
N GLY A 73 -15.05 10.09 -6.73
CA GLY A 73 -15.57 9.57 -7.99
C GLY A 73 -14.54 8.86 -8.85
N TYR A 74 -13.40 8.43 -8.29
CA TYR A 74 -12.36 7.69 -9.00
C TYR A 74 -11.95 6.46 -8.20
N ASN A 75 -11.84 5.30 -8.86
CA ASN A 75 -11.17 4.13 -8.28
C ASN A 75 -9.67 4.29 -8.47
N GLU A 76 -8.90 4.05 -7.43
CA GLU A 76 -7.47 3.90 -7.50
C GLU A 76 -7.08 2.50 -7.98
N ALA A 77 -5.93 2.41 -8.64
CA ALA A 77 -5.42 1.14 -9.11
C ALA A 77 -3.91 1.07 -9.07
N LEU A 78 -3.39 -0.10 -8.71
CA LEU A 78 -1.98 -0.45 -8.90
C LEU A 78 -1.78 -0.94 -10.34
N CYS A 79 -0.63 -0.61 -10.92
CA CYS A 79 -0.22 -1.10 -12.24
C CYS A 79 0.84 -2.20 -12.10
N PRO A 80 0.46 -3.49 -12.27
CA PRO A 80 1.43 -4.58 -12.50
C PRO A 80 2.24 -4.35 -13.78
N LEU A 81 3.31 -5.11 -14.00
CA LEU A 81 4.09 -4.99 -15.24
C LEU A 81 3.30 -5.34 -16.51
N ASP A 82 2.39 -6.29 -16.40
CA ASP A 82 1.53 -6.77 -17.48
C ASP A 82 0.15 -6.07 -17.49
N PHE A 83 0.05 -4.86 -16.94
CA PHE A 83 -1.24 -4.17 -16.80
C PHE A 83 -1.95 -3.88 -18.13
N GLU A 84 -1.21 -3.75 -19.23
CA GLU A 84 -1.78 -3.56 -20.57
C GLU A 84 -2.52 -4.81 -21.06
N GLU A 85 -2.05 -6.00 -20.69
CA GLU A 85 -2.59 -7.28 -21.12
C GLU A 85 -3.57 -7.90 -20.11
N LYS A 86 -3.23 -7.82 -18.82
CA LYS A 86 -3.96 -8.46 -17.71
C LYS A 86 -4.82 -7.48 -16.92
N GLY A 87 -4.69 -6.18 -17.19
CA GLY A 87 -5.39 -5.15 -16.46
C GLY A 87 -4.70 -4.74 -15.17
N LYS A 88 -5.27 -3.71 -14.55
CA LYS A 88 -4.81 -3.13 -13.28
C LYS A 88 -5.38 -3.91 -12.10
N ILE A 89 -4.91 -3.62 -10.89
CA ILE A 89 -5.50 -4.12 -9.64
C ILE A 89 -6.20 -2.95 -8.96
N LEU A 90 -7.53 -2.99 -8.87
CA LEU A 90 -8.33 -1.92 -8.29
C LEU A 90 -8.28 -1.96 -6.76
N ASP A 91 -8.45 -0.79 -6.12
CA ASP A 91 -8.67 -0.60 -4.69
C ASP A 91 -9.67 -1.59 -4.06
N ASP A 92 -10.83 -1.82 -4.68
CA ASP A 92 -11.84 -2.78 -4.25
C ASP A 92 -11.24 -4.20 -4.15
N GLU A 93 -10.45 -4.62 -5.15
CA GLU A 93 -9.80 -5.93 -5.21
C GLU A 93 -8.69 -6.04 -4.14
N ILE A 94 -7.98 -4.94 -3.89
CA ILE A 94 -6.97 -4.85 -2.82
C ILE A 94 -7.66 -4.97 -1.46
N ASN A 95 -8.73 -4.20 -1.22
CA ASN A 95 -9.49 -4.22 0.03
C ASN A 95 -10.03 -5.62 0.31
N GLU A 96 -10.68 -6.24 -0.68
CA GLU A 96 -11.21 -7.60 -0.56
C GLU A 96 -10.12 -8.64 -0.25
N THR A 97 -8.92 -8.44 -0.79
CA THR A 97 -7.82 -9.40 -0.62
C THR A 97 -7.07 -9.23 0.69
N ILE A 98 -6.76 -8.00 1.14
CA ILE A 98 -5.87 -7.78 2.30
C ILE A 98 -6.50 -7.00 3.48
N VAL A 99 -7.61 -6.30 3.28
CA VAL A 99 -8.26 -5.50 4.36
C VAL A 99 -9.43 -6.25 4.97
N ARG A 100 -10.39 -6.65 4.13
CA ARG A 100 -11.61 -7.33 4.56
C ARG A 100 -11.35 -8.62 5.35
N PRO A 101 -10.34 -9.45 5.02
CA PRO A 101 -10.09 -10.69 5.76
C PRO A 101 -9.52 -10.50 7.18
N LEU A 102 -9.07 -9.29 7.55
CA LEU A 102 -8.37 -9.06 8.82
C LEU A 102 -9.31 -9.28 10.01
N GLY A 103 -9.05 -10.36 10.74
CA GLY A 103 -9.78 -10.74 11.96
C GLY A 103 -9.36 -9.95 13.21
N PRO A 104 -10.09 -10.12 14.33
CA PRO A 104 -9.78 -9.44 15.58
C PRO A 104 -8.33 -9.62 16.04
N GLY A 105 -7.68 -8.52 16.41
CA GLY A 105 -6.29 -8.52 16.90
C GLY A 105 -5.21 -8.62 15.82
N VAL A 106 -5.57 -8.76 14.54
CA VAL A 106 -4.62 -8.67 13.41
C VAL A 106 -4.43 -7.19 13.03
N LYS A 107 -3.19 -6.79 12.76
CA LYS A 107 -2.85 -5.43 12.30
C LYS A 107 -2.20 -5.48 10.92
N LEU A 108 -2.68 -4.66 9.99
CA LEU A 108 -2.05 -4.41 8.70
C LEU A 108 -1.53 -2.97 8.65
N HIS A 109 -0.25 -2.82 8.32
CA HIS A 109 0.39 -1.54 8.05
C HIS A 109 0.71 -1.47 6.56
N ALA A 110 0.00 -0.63 5.82
CA ALA A 110 0.24 -0.37 4.42
C ALA A 110 1.11 0.88 4.26
N ILE A 111 2.18 0.79 3.48
CA ILE A 111 3.07 1.90 3.12
C ILE A 111 3.03 1.99 1.60
N ILE A 112 2.35 3.00 1.06
CA ILE A 112 2.07 3.13 -0.37
C ILE A 112 2.77 4.35 -0.96
N ASP A 113 3.79 4.09 -1.75
CA ASP A 113 4.56 5.06 -2.50
C ASP A 113 4.15 5.03 -3.97
N THR A 114 2.96 5.58 -4.23
CA THR A 114 2.48 5.79 -5.60
C THR A 114 1.69 7.08 -5.72
N CYS A 115 1.60 7.60 -6.95
CA CYS A 115 0.75 8.72 -7.27
C CYS A 115 -0.72 8.34 -7.05
N HIS A 116 -1.53 9.23 -6.47
CA HIS A 116 -2.94 8.99 -6.18
C HIS A 116 -3.20 7.84 -5.19
N SER A 117 -2.38 7.72 -4.15
CA SER A 117 -2.39 6.59 -3.20
C SER A 117 -3.24 6.78 -1.93
N GLY A 118 -3.97 7.89 -1.82
CA GLY A 118 -4.70 8.25 -0.60
C GLY A 118 -5.75 7.22 -0.17
N THR A 119 -6.37 6.58 -1.16
CA THR A 119 -7.56 5.73 -0.99
C THR A 119 -7.36 4.31 -1.55
N ILE A 120 -6.17 3.92 -2.00
CA ILE A 120 -5.85 2.59 -2.61
C ILE A 120 -6.21 1.34 -1.78
N LEU A 121 -6.54 1.48 -0.48
CA LEU A 121 -7.01 0.39 0.39
C LEU A 121 -8.50 0.52 0.76
N ASP A 122 -9.20 1.55 0.28
CA ASP A 122 -10.59 1.88 0.63
C ASP A 122 -10.88 1.90 2.13
N LEU A 123 -9.99 2.54 2.88
CA LEU A 123 -10.16 2.64 4.33
C LEU A 123 -11.28 3.64 4.67
N ARG A 124 -12.09 3.28 5.66
CA ARG A 124 -13.26 4.06 6.10
C ARG A 124 -12.94 5.48 6.58
N TYR A 125 -11.70 5.73 6.98
CA TYR A 125 -11.26 7.01 7.51
C TYR A 125 -9.99 7.44 6.83
N LEU A 126 -9.96 8.68 6.36
CA LEU A 126 -8.81 9.29 5.74
C LEU A 126 -8.37 10.48 6.59
N CYS A 127 -7.08 10.54 6.90
CA CYS A 127 -6.47 11.67 7.58
C CYS A 127 -5.49 12.35 6.63
N ARG A 128 -5.69 13.64 6.36
CA ARG A 128 -4.79 14.45 5.54
C ARG A 128 -4.15 15.54 6.39
N LEU A 129 -2.87 15.81 6.18
CA LEU A 129 -2.24 17.01 6.72
C LEU A 129 -2.50 18.16 5.74
N SER A 130 -3.24 19.18 6.17
CA SER A 130 -3.48 20.35 5.34
C SER A 130 -2.18 21.13 5.11
N ARG A 131 -2.13 21.94 4.05
CA ARG A 131 -1.04 22.90 3.79
C ARG A 131 -0.82 23.90 4.93
N THR A 132 -1.83 24.07 5.79
CA THR A 132 -1.78 24.93 6.98
C THR A 132 -1.27 24.21 8.23
N GLY A 133 -0.90 22.92 8.13
CA GLY A 133 -0.32 22.13 9.22
C GLY A 133 -1.35 21.49 10.15
N TYR A 134 -2.63 21.46 9.77
CA TYR A 134 -3.69 20.86 10.59
C TYR A 134 -4.12 19.52 10.02
N TRP A 135 -4.39 18.57 10.91
CA TRP A 135 -4.96 17.27 10.54
C TRP A 135 -6.44 17.42 10.20
N GLN A 136 -6.83 16.90 9.03
CA GLN A 136 -8.20 16.86 8.55
C GLN A 136 -8.64 15.40 8.43
N TRP A 137 -9.70 15.06 9.14
CA TRP A 137 -10.30 13.73 9.09
C TRP A 137 -11.52 13.74 8.20
N GLU A 138 -11.56 12.80 7.27
CA GLU A 138 -12.68 12.56 6.35
C GLU A 138 -13.29 11.19 6.64
N ASN A 139 -14.62 11.11 6.59
CA ASN A 139 -15.35 9.86 6.70
C ASN A 139 -15.72 9.36 5.31
N HIS A 140 -15.17 8.22 4.92
CA HIS A 140 -15.32 7.61 3.60
C HIS A 140 -16.32 6.44 3.61
N ILE A 141 -17.07 6.24 4.69
CA ILE A 141 -18.09 5.19 4.77
C ILE A 141 -19.20 5.46 3.76
N ARG A 142 -19.46 4.49 2.89
CA ARG A 142 -20.54 4.51 1.90
C ARG A 142 -21.60 3.44 2.17
N PRO A 143 -22.90 3.75 2.00
CA PRO A 143 -23.96 2.74 2.06
C PRO A 143 -23.81 1.74 0.91
N GLY A 144 -23.93 0.43 1.18
CA GLY A 144 -24.05 -0.60 0.14
C GLY A 144 -22.82 -1.46 -0.15
N LYS A 145 -21.61 -1.03 0.23
CA LYS A 145 -20.38 -1.85 0.18
C LYS A 145 -19.57 -1.70 1.46
N PRO A 146 -19.53 -2.72 2.36
CA PRO A 146 -18.71 -2.65 3.55
C PRO A 146 -17.23 -2.84 3.22
N LYS A 147 -16.49 -1.74 3.05
CA LYS A 147 -15.03 -1.72 2.77
C LYS A 147 -14.15 -1.78 4.05
N GLY A 148 -14.70 -2.38 5.12
CA GLY A 148 -14.04 -2.45 6.43
C GLY A 148 -13.38 -3.79 6.72
N THR A 149 -12.49 -3.82 7.72
CA THR A 149 -11.91 -5.06 8.25
C THR A 149 -12.96 -5.95 8.94
N ASN A 150 -12.69 -7.25 9.04
CA ASN A 150 -13.47 -8.20 9.84
C ASN A 150 -13.07 -8.19 11.34
N GLY A 151 -12.87 -6.99 11.91
CA GLY A 151 -12.50 -6.78 13.32
C GLY A 151 -11.02 -6.53 13.59
N GLY A 152 -10.16 -6.67 12.58
CA GLY A 152 -8.75 -6.26 12.63
C GLY A 152 -8.56 -4.76 12.46
N LEU A 153 -7.30 -4.32 12.44
CA LEU A 153 -6.90 -2.93 12.20
C LEU A 153 -6.09 -2.83 10.91
N ALA A 154 -6.48 -1.93 10.02
CA ALA A 154 -5.70 -1.56 8.84
C ALA A 154 -5.34 -0.08 8.92
N ILE A 155 -4.05 0.22 8.72
CA ILE A 155 -3.50 1.57 8.68
C ILE A 155 -2.79 1.71 7.35
N SER A 156 -3.08 2.77 6.59
CA SER A 156 -2.35 3.12 5.37
C SER A 156 -1.61 4.43 5.56
N ILE A 157 -0.33 4.44 5.17
CA ILE A 157 0.51 5.63 5.09
C ILE A 157 0.88 5.79 3.63
N SER A 158 0.49 6.91 3.05
CA SER A 158 0.72 7.19 1.64
C SER A 158 1.22 8.60 1.42
N GLY A 159 2.01 8.77 0.36
CA GLY A 159 2.55 10.08 -0.04
C GLY A 159 1.69 10.65 -1.15
N CYS A 160 1.13 11.84 -0.96
CA CYS A 160 0.45 12.58 -2.02
C CYS A 160 1.33 13.74 -2.47
N HIS A 161 1.47 13.95 -3.78
CA HIS A 161 1.99 15.19 -4.33
C HIS A 161 0.79 16.07 -4.70
N ASP A 162 0.78 17.31 -4.21
CA ASP A 162 -0.39 18.20 -4.21
C ASP A 162 -0.91 18.61 -5.62
N ASP A 163 -0.23 18.23 -6.71
CA ASP A 163 -0.47 18.75 -8.06
C ASP A 163 -0.83 17.73 -9.14
N GLN A 164 -1.03 16.44 -8.83
CA GLN A 164 -1.54 15.50 -9.84
C GLN A 164 -3.07 15.57 -9.92
N LYS A 165 -3.59 16.64 -10.52
CA LYS A 165 -4.87 16.60 -11.22
C LYS A 165 -4.59 16.23 -12.67
N SER A 166 -4.61 14.94 -12.97
CA SER A 166 -4.48 14.42 -14.33
C SER A 166 -5.78 14.68 -15.08
N THR A 167 -5.91 15.86 -15.68
CA THR A 167 -6.75 16.00 -16.87
C THR A 167 -6.17 15.07 -17.93
N GLU A 168 -6.90 14.01 -18.26
CA GLU A 168 -6.53 13.08 -19.33
C GLU A 168 -6.19 13.85 -20.60
N SER A 169 -4.98 13.67 -21.10
CA SER A 169 -4.64 13.91 -22.49
C SER A 169 -3.80 12.73 -22.92
N SER A 170 -4.47 11.82 -23.62
CA SER A 170 -3.84 10.77 -24.40
C SER A 170 -2.64 11.32 -25.18
N VAL A 171 -1.55 10.56 -25.13
CA VAL A 171 -0.31 10.66 -25.94
C VAL A 171 0.83 11.50 -25.34
N GLN A 172 1.93 10.79 -25.04
CA GLN A 172 3.33 11.22 -24.96
C GLN A 172 3.91 11.67 -23.58
N GLY A 173 4.76 10.81 -23.01
CA GLY A 173 5.91 11.23 -22.20
C GLY A 173 5.86 10.89 -20.71
N PHE A 174 6.25 9.67 -20.35
CA PHE A 174 6.48 9.23 -18.98
C PHE A 174 7.61 10.05 -18.32
N SER A 175 7.27 11.06 -17.51
CA SER A 175 8.24 11.83 -16.70
C SER A 175 7.86 11.96 -15.22
N ASP A 176 7.18 10.96 -14.64
CA ASP A 176 6.78 10.97 -13.22
C ASP A 176 7.72 10.14 -12.31
N THR A 177 8.83 9.63 -12.84
CA THR A 177 9.76 8.74 -12.12
C THR A 177 10.49 9.41 -10.95
N ALA A 178 10.52 10.74 -10.89
CA ALA A 178 11.26 11.48 -9.86
C ALA A 178 10.57 11.50 -8.48
N ALA A 179 9.27 11.19 -8.41
CA ALA A 179 8.51 11.22 -7.15
C ALA A 179 8.34 9.83 -6.49
N ILE A 180 8.49 8.74 -7.26
CA ILE A 180 8.35 7.37 -6.75
C ILE A 180 9.54 7.05 -5.84
N GLY A 181 9.27 6.71 -4.59
CA GLY A 181 10.29 6.37 -3.59
C GLY A 181 10.56 7.50 -2.58
N ALA A 182 10.07 8.71 -2.81
CA ALA A 182 10.28 9.84 -1.91
C ALA A 182 9.57 9.64 -0.56
N MET A 183 8.37 9.04 -0.57
CA MET A 183 7.64 8.73 0.66
C MET A 183 8.36 7.63 1.43
N THR A 184 8.78 6.57 0.74
CA THR A 184 9.50 5.43 1.31
C THR A 184 10.81 5.88 1.96
N ASP A 185 11.60 6.71 1.26
CA ASP A 185 12.84 7.27 1.80
C ASP A 185 12.56 8.16 3.02
N SER A 186 11.55 9.03 2.96
CA SER A 186 11.16 9.88 4.09
C SER A 186 10.69 9.07 5.30
N PHE A 187 9.87 8.04 5.07
CA PHE A 187 9.39 7.12 6.10
C PHE A 187 10.55 6.38 6.76
N ILE A 188 11.45 5.78 5.97
CA ILE A 188 12.63 5.08 6.47
C ILE A 188 13.49 6.05 7.30
N ARG A 189 13.78 7.25 6.79
CA ARG A 189 14.56 8.26 7.52
C ARG A 189 13.89 8.72 8.81
N ALA A 190 12.57 8.87 8.83
CA ALA A 190 11.85 9.24 10.04
C ALA A 190 12.01 8.16 11.11
N VAL A 191 11.81 6.89 10.74
CA VAL A 191 11.99 5.74 11.63
C VAL A 191 13.44 5.60 12.11
N GLU A 192 14.42 5.91 11.26
CA GLU A 192 15.85 5.83 11.58
C GLU A 192 16.42 7.04 12.34
N SER A 193 15.75 8.19 12.27
CA SER A 193 16.19 9.45 12.90
C SER A 193 15.66 9.63 14.32
N GLU A 194 14.63 8.88 14.72
CA GLU A 194 14.48 8.51 16.13
C GLU A 194 15.71 7.67 16.54
N PRO A 195 16.27 7.83 17.77
CA PRO A 195 17.62 7.33 18.09
C PRO A 195 17.79 5.82 17.83
N GLY A 196 18.29 5.49 16.64
CA GLY A 196 18.45 4.12 16.17
C GLY A 196 18.61 3.96 14.64
N THR A 197 19.71 4.47 14.06
CA THR A 197 20.49 4.04 12.87
C THR A 197 19.86 3.73 11.47
N THR A 198 20.16 4.63 10.50
CA THR A 198 20.94 4.53 9.22
C THR A 198 20.48 3.79 7.92
N LYS A 199 20.02 4.61 6.95
CA LYS A 199 20.12 4.77 5.47
C LYS A 199 19.89 3.62 4.44
N LEU A 200 19.04 3.99 3.45
CA LEU A 200 19.08 3.86 1.96
C LEU A 200 18.19 2.84 1.19
N ASN A 201 17.47 3.42 0.21
CA ASN A 201 16.94 3.00 -1.12
C ASN A 201 15.83 1.92 -1.29
N GLY A 202 14.93 2.21 -2.24
CA GLY A 202 13.55 1.71 -2.38
C GLY A 202 13.35 0.29 -2.94
N THR A 203 12.20 -0.33 -2.60
CA THR A 203 11.79 -1.71 -3.02
C THR A 203 10.35 -2.03 -2.55
N PHE A 204 9.47 -2.61 -3.38
CA PHE A 204 8.14 -3.19 -3.01
C PHE A 204 8.26 -4.39 -2.04
N GLN A 205 7.49 -4.46 -0.93
CA GLN A 205 7.71 -5.48 0.12
C GLN A 205 6.44 -5.89 0.86
N LEU A 206 6.27 -7.20 1.06
CA LEU A 206 5.17 -7.77 1.84
C LEU A 206 5.72 -8.56 3.01
N TYR A 207 5.05 -8.49 4.15
CA TYR A 207 5.58 -9.04 5.37
C TYR A 207 4.55 -9.50 6.41
N ARG A 208 4.88 -10.57 7.17
CA ARG A 208 4.14 -11.06 8.34
C ARG A 208 5.00 -11.33 9.57
N SER A 209 4.72 -10.71 10.72
CA SER A 209 5.36 -11.05 12.02
C SER A 209 4.34 -11.47 13.06
N ARG A 210 4.75 -12.41 13.91
CA ARG A 210 4.22 -12.57 15.27
C ARG A 210 5.02 -11.64 16.19
N ILE A 211 4.64 -10.37 16.29
CA ILE A 211 5.16 -9.51 17.36
C ILE A 211 4.05 -9.31 18.38
N ASN A 212 4.24 -9.96 19.52
CA ASN A 212 3.47 -9.73 20.72
C ASN A 212 3.85 -8.34 21.25
N ILE A 213 3.23 -7.29 20.71
CA ILE A 213 3.30 -5.93 21.28
C ILE A 213 2.36 -5.90 22.50
N ASN A 214 2.78 -6.59 23.55
CA ASN A 214 2.38 -6.28 24.92
C ASN A 214 3.58 -5.57 25.55
N GLY A 215 3.56 -4.24 25.46
CA GLY A 215 4.18 -3.36 26.44
C GLY A 215 3.11 -2.92 27.43
#